data_AF-A0A4R1EYF4-F1
#
_entry.id   AF-A0A4R1EYF4-F1
#
_cell.length_a   1.000
_cell.length_b   1.000
_cell.length_c   1.000
_cell.angle_alpha   90.00
_cell.angle_beta   90.00
_cell.angle_gamma   90.00
#
_symmetry.space_group_name_H-M   'P 1'
#
loop_
_entity.id
_entity.type
_entity.pdbx_description
1 polymer ?
#
loop_
_entity_poly.entity_id
_entity_poly.type
_entity_poly.pdbx_seq_one_letter_code
_entity_poly.pdbx_strand_id
1 'polypeptide(L)'
;METFQHKLQKFEPGIIWLDGKNKVLAMNDIATEILDIEGDDVLGKQILQFHPEKSRDKVSWLLESSRCPVESPPPMTMMINIPDKVLLIKVSKMTGAGDYTATCMVFYDLTDITTLPINDNKGANAELRLLFKLPIYSNKQVTLIDLDQVVYLKADGHYTDVSSIDNSYLCNLSLADLEGRLDTDCFIRIHRSFIVNIRYAKAFKKVNDQCMILLDDNDETEIPVSRGNVQMIKELLGLK
;
A
#
# COMPACT_ATOMS: atom_id res chain seq x y z
N MET A 1 -5.36 -11.66 24.91
CA MET A 1 -4.86 -11.12 23.64
C MET A 1 -4.68 -12.30 22.68
N GLU A 2 -5.35 -12.31 21.53
CA GLU A 2 -5.03 -13.28 20.47
C GLU A 2 -3.59 -13.06 20.00
N THR A 3 -2.81 -14.13 19.90
CA THR A 3 -1.45 -14.07 19.36
C THR A 3 -1.47 -13.87 17.84
N PHE A 4 -0.41 -13.29 17.27
CA PHE A 4 -0.26 -13.14 15.82
C PHE A 4 -0.41 -14.47 15.07
N GLN A 5 0.09 -15.57 15.64
CA GLN A 5 -0.10 -16.93 15.11
C GLN A 5 -1.57 -17.36 15.04
N HIS A 6 -2.37 -17.01 16.04
CA HIS A 6 -3.81 -17.28 16.05
C HIS A 6 -4.56 -16.45 15.00
N LYS A 7 -4.13 -15.18 14.80
CA LYS A 7 -4.65 -14.37 13.69
C LYS A 7 -4.26 -14.95 12.34
N LEU A 8 -3.01 -15.41 12.18
CA LEU A 8 -2.50 -16.00 10.93
C LEU A 8 -3.31 -17.24 10.49
N GLN A 9 -3.74 -18.07 11.44
CA GLN A 9 -4.57 -19.26 11.18
C GLN A 9 -6.00 -18.93 10.70
N LYS A 10 -6.48 -17.70 10.93
CA LYS A 10 -7.82 -17.25 10.52
C LYS A 10 -7.84 -16.55 9.16
N PHE A 11 -6.69 -16.31 8.54
CA PHE A 11 -6.65 -15.69 7.21
C PHE A 11 -7.05 -16.71 6.16
N GLU A 12 -8.32 -16.69 5.79
CA GLU A 12 -8.81 -17.43 4.65
C GLU A 12 -8.42 -16.69 3.36
N PRO A 13 -7.68 -17.34 2.44
CA PRO A 13 -7.26 -16.69 1.22
C PRO A 13 -8.42 -16.57 0.23
N GLY A 14 -8.59 -15.37 -0.34
CA GLY A 14 -9.33 -15.21 -1.59
C GLY A 14 -8.51 -15.75 -2.75
N ILE A 15 -9.10 -16.57 -3.61
CA ILE A 15 -8.44 -17.20 -4.75
C ILE A 15 -9.23 -16.88 -6.01
N ILE A 16 -8.55 -16.40 -7.05
CA ILE A 16 -9.11 -16.13 -8.38
C ILE A 16 -8.26 -16.81 -9.43
N TRP A 17 -8.92 -17.55 -10.32
CA TRP A 17 -8.31 -18.16 -11.49
C TRP A 17 -8.59 -17.30 -12.72
N LEU A 18 -7.55 -16.99 -13.49
CA LEU A 18 -7.65 -16.24 -14.73
C LEU A 18 -7.17 -17.06 -15.93
N ASP A 19 -7.77 -16.84 -17.10
CA ASP A 19 -7.29 -17.40 -18.36
C ASP A 19 -6.03 -16.70 -18.88
N GLY A 20 -5.48 -17.18 -20.01
CA GLY A 20 -4.31 -16.58 -20.67
C GLY A 20 -4.52 -15.14 -21.19
N LYS A 21 -5.77 -14.65 -21.17
CA LYS A 21 -6.16 -13.27 -21.51
C LYS A 21 -6.57 -12.46 -20.28
N ASN A 22 -6.26 -12.94 -19.06
CA ASN A 22 -6.58 -12.33 -17.77
C ASN A 22 -8.10 -12.17 -17.50
N LYS A 23 -8.94 -13.03 -18.09
CA LYS A 23 -10.37 -13.10 -17.77
C LYS A 23 -10.62 -14.04 -16.60
N VAL A 24 -11.57 -13.70 -15.73
CA VAL A 24 -11.90 -14.51 -14.56
C VAL A 24 -12.59 -15.82 -14.98
N LEU A 25 -11.98 -16.95 -14.65
CA LEU A 25 -12.52 -18.30 -14.90
C LEU A 25 -13.24 -18.89 -13.69
N ALA A 26 -12.72 -18.64 -12.50
CA ALA A 26 -13.25 -19.17 -11.26
C ALA A 26 -12.76 -18.33 -10.08
N MET A 27 -13.48 -18.39 -8.96
CA MET A 27 -13.06 -17.84 -7.68
C MET A 27 -13.69 -18.64 -6.53
N ASN A 28 -13.14 -18.54 -5.32
CA ASN A 28 -13.76 -19.12 -4.12
C ASN A 28 -14.69 -18.12 -3.42
N ASP A 29 -15.55 -18.61 -2.54
CA ASP A 29 -16.53 -17.80 -1.81
C ASP A 29 -15.87 -16.69 -0.97
N ILE A 30 -14.66 -16.94 -0.46
CA ILE A 30 -13.88 -15.95 0.28
C ILE A 30 -13.49 -14.77 -0.61
N ALA A 31 -13.15 -15.01 -1.88
CA ALA A 31 -12.88 -13.92 -2.82
C ALA A 31 -14.14 -13.11 -3.12
N THR A 32 -15.29 -13.76 -3.25
CA THR A 32 -16.59 -13.11 -3.42
C THR A 32 -16.91 -12.20 -2.24
N GLU A 33 -16.73 -12.68 -1.02
CA GLU A 33 -16.96 -11.92 0.22
C GLU A 33 -15.98 -10.75 0.40
N ILE A 34 -14.68 -10.99 0.20
CA ILE A 34 -13.67 -9.95 0.39
C ILE A 34 -13.82 -8.84 -0.65
N LEU A 35 -14.16 -9.18 -1.90
CA LEU A 35 -14.25 -8.18 -2.97
C LEU A 35 -15.62 -7.50 -3.04
N ASP A 36 -16.62 -7.99 -2.29
CA ASP A 36 -18.01 -7.51 -2.30
C ASP A 36 -18.62 -7.51 -3.71
N ILE A 37 -18.48 -8.65 -4.42
CA ILE A 37 -18.96 -8.80 -5.80
C ILE A 37 -19.84 -10.03 -5.91
N GLU A 38 -20.99 -9.94 -6.59
CA GLU A 38 -21.84 -11.11 -6.88
C GLU A 38 -21.16 -12.03 -7.91
N GLY A 39 -20.95 -13.31 -7.56
CA GLY A 39 -20.05 -14.24 -8.29
C GLY A 39 -20.37 -14.47 -9.78
N ASP A 40 -21.64 -14.47 -10.17
CA ASP A 40 -22.06 -14.69 -11.56
C ASP A 40 -21.76 -13.49 -12.47
N ASP A 41 -21.65 -12.29 -11.91
CA ASP A 41 -21.40 -11.08 -12.69
C ASP A 41 -19.89 -10.83 -12.91
N VAL A 42 -19.02 -11.74 -12.47
CA VAL A 42 -17.55 -11.60 -12.59
C VAL A 42 -16.95 -12.53 -13.64
N LEU A 43 -17.55 -13.69 -13.84
CA LEU A 43 -17.01 -14.73 -14.72
C LEU A 43 -16.92 -14.25 -16.18
N GLY A 44 -15.78 -14.50 -16.82
CA GLY A 44 -15.51 -14.12 -18.21
C GLY A 44 -15.17 -12.64 -18.44
N LYS A 45 -15.27 -11.77 -17.42
CA LYS A 45 -14.87 -10.37 -17.49
C LYS A 45 -13.37 -10.19 -17.26
N GLN A 46 -12.82 -9.08 -17.75
CA GLN A 46 -11.41 -8.73 -17.58
C GLN A 46 -11.13 -8.34 -16.12
N ILE A 47 -10.08 -8.89 -15.52
CA ILE A 47 -9.74 -8.61 -14.11
C ILE A 47 -9.56 -7.12 -13.83
N LEU A 48 -9.01 -6.36 -14.79
CA LEU A 48 -8.80 -4.91 -14.67
C LEU A 48 -10.10 -4.10 -14.49
N GLN A 49 -11.25 -4.64 -14.90
CA GLN A 49 -12.55 -3.96 -14.76
C GLN A 49 -12.97 -3.83 -13.29
N PHE A 50 -12.52 -4.74 -12.43
CA PHE A 50 -12.80 -4.75 -10.99
C PHE A 50 -11.82 -3.90 -10.17
N HIS A 51 -10.88 -3.23 -10.84
CA HIS A 51 -9.88 -2.39 -10.19
C HIS A 51 -10.14 -0.92 -10.58
N PRO A 52 -10.01 0.03 -9.62
CA PRO A 52 -10.07 1.45 -9.92
C PRO A 52 -9.04 1.85 -10.96
N GLU A 53 -9.36 2.85 -11.80
CA GLU A 53 -8.50 3.27 -12.91
C GLU A 53 -7.06 3.55 -12.47
N LYS A 54 -6.89 4.24 -11.33
CA LYS A 54 -5.59 4.54 -10.72
C LYS A 54 -4.73 3.32 -10.38
N SER A 55 -5.34 2.14 -10.25
CA SER A 55 -4.67 0.89 -9.86
C SER A 55 -4.51 -0.08 -11.04
N ARG A 56 -5.19 0.15 -12.17
CA ARG A 56 -5.17 -0.76 -13.34
C ARG A 56 -3.77 -0.95 -13.92
N ASP A 57 -2.98 0.12 -14.04
CA ASP A 57 -1.62 0.03 -14.58
C ASP A 57 -0.71 -0.84 -13.70
N LYS A 58 -0.82 -0.70 -12.37
CA LYS A 58 -0.07 -1.54 -11.43
C LYS A 58 -0.48 -3.01 -11.56
N VAL A 59 -1.78 -3.29 -11.67
CA VAL A 59 -2.31 -4.66 -11.83
C VAL A 59 -1.88 -5.26 -13.17
N SER A 60 -1.92 -4.49 -14.26
CA SER A 60 -1.44 -4.93 -15.58
C SER A 60 0.05 -5.25 -15.53
N TRP A 61 0.85 -4.36 -14.94
CA TRP A 61 2.27 -4.58 -14.73
C TRP A 61 2.53 -5.88 -13.96
N LEU A 62 1.76 -6.15 -12.91
CA LEU A 62 1.88 -7.39 -12.13
C LEU A 62 1.58 -8.66 -12.96
N LEU A 63 0.51 -8.62 -13.75
CA LEU A 63 0.12 -9.74 -14.62
C LEU A 63 1.09 -9.95 -15.78
N GLU A 64 1.78 -8.90 -16.23
CA GLU A 64 2.80 -8.92 -17.27
C GLU A 64 4.18 -9.34 -16.75
N SER A 65 4.58 -8.84 -15.57
CA SER A 65 5.86 -9.15 -14.92
C SER A 65 6.01 -10.62 -14.59
N SER A 66 4.90 -11.30 -14.33
CA SER A 66 4.84 -12.76 -14.13
C SER A 66 5.01 -13.58 -15.42
N ARG A 67 5.15 -12.95 -16.60
CA ARG A 67 5.52 -13.63 -17.87
C ARG A 67 7.03 -13.88 -17.98
N CYS A 68 7.85 -13.32 -17.09
CA CYS A 68 9.29 -13.54 -17.09
C CYS A 68 9.62 -14.94 -16.52
N PRO A 69 10.55 -15.71 -17.11
CA PRO A 69 10.92 -17.06 -16.69
C PRO A 69 11.82 -17.06 -15.44
N VAL A 70 11.55 -16.18 -14.49
CA VAL A 70 12.18 -16.16 -13.17
C VAL A 70 11.13 -16.67 -12.18
N GLU A 71 11.51 -17.69 -11.40
CA GLU A 71 10.68 -18.35 -10.40
C GLU A 71 10.04 -17.33 -9.44
N SER A 72 8.79 -16.96 -9.71
CA SER A 72 7.93 -16.13 -8.85
C SER A 72 8.47 -14.71 -8.57
N PRO A 73 7.98 -13.66 -9.28
CA PRO A 73 8.29 -12.29 -8.89
C PRO A 73 7.93 -12.07 -7.41
N PRO A 74 8.71 -11.28 -6.65
CA PRO A 74 8.44 -11.06 -5.22
C PRO A 74 6.99 -10.59 -5.04
N PRO A 75 6.20 -11.21 -4.15
CA PRO A 75 4.85 -10.80 -3.85
C PRO A 75 4.71 -9.30 -3.75
N MET A 76 3.90 -8.76 -4.64
CA MET A 76 3.51 -7.37 -4.56
C MET A 76 2.29 -7.26 -3.68
N THR A 77 2.47 -6.67 -2.50
CA THR A 77 1.38 -6.31 -1.57
C THR A 77 0.48 -5.22 -2.15
N MET A 78 -0.30 -5.52 -3.18
CA MET A 78 -1.07 -4.49 -3.85
C MET A 78 -2.32 -4.16 -3.04
N MET A 79 -2.30 -3.01 -2.37
CA MET A 79 -3.52 -2.35 -1.92
C MET A 79 -4.36 -2.01 -3.14
N ILE A 80 -5.36 -2.83 -3.43
CA ILE A 80 -6.41 -2.46 -4.35
C ILE A 80 -7.43 -1.65 -3.55
N ASN A 81 -7.82 -0.49 -4.06
CA ASN A 81 -8.97 0.23 -3.52
C ASN A 81 -10.25 -0.51 -3.94
N ILE A 82 -10.59 -1.54 -3.20
CA ILE A 82 -11.99 -1.87 -2.92
C ILE A 82 -12.23 -1.12 -1.60
N PRO A 83 -13.28 -0.28 -1.49
CA PRO A 83 -13.38 0.70 -0.42
C PRO A 83 -13.03 0.07 0.93
N ASP A 84 -12.00 0.63 1.56
CA ASP A 84 -11.59 0.33 2.93
C ASP A 84 -10.77 -0.96 3.24
N LYS A 85 -10.28 -1.70 2.24
CA LYS A 85 -9.55 -2.98 2.47
C LYS A 85 -8.05 -2.96 2.19
N VAL A 86 -7.26 -3.71 2.96
CA VAL A 86 -5.81 -3.93 2.81
C VAL A 86 -5.49 -5.31 2.28
N LEU A 87 -5.37 -5.46 0.96
CA LEU A 87 -5.11 -6.77 0.36
C LEU A 87 -3.62 -7.02 0.12
N LEU A 88 -3.13 -8.19 0.55
CA LEU A 88 -1.84 -8.75 0.15
C LEU A 88 -2.08 -9.72 -0.99
N ILE A 89 -1.53 -9.46 -2.18
CA ILE A 89 -1.79 -10.27 -3.38
C ILE A 89 -0.53 -11.03 -3.81
N LYS A 90 -0.70 -12.30 -4.12
CA LYS A 90 0.30 -13.18 -4.72
C LYS A 90 -0.25 -13.69 -6.04
N VAL A 91 0.59 -13.72 -7.07
CA VAL A 91 0.18 -14.18 -8.39
C VAL A 91 1.17 -15.21 -8.91
N SER A 92 0.62 -16.33 -9.40
CA SER A 92 1.38 -17.45 -9.95
C SER A 92 0.86 -17.82 -11.32
N LYS A 93 1.75 -18.19 -12.25
CA LYS A 93 1.35 -18.78 -13.53
C LYS A 93 1.13 -20.28 -13.36
N MET A 94 0.08 -20.76 -14.00
CA MET A 94 -0.32 -22.16 -14.01
C MET A 94 -0.24 -22.67 -15.44
N THR A 95 0.46 -23.78 -15.65
CA THR A 95 0.48 -24.50 -16.93
C THR A 95 -0.41 -25.72 -16.84
N GLY A 96 -1.36 -25.83 -17.77
CA GLY A 96 -2.26 -26.97 -17.92
C GLY A 96 -1.88 -27.83 -19.11
N ALA A 97 -2.64 -28.91 -19.31
CA ALA A 97 -2.50 -29.75 -20.49
C ALA A 97 -2.71 -28.93 -21.79
N GLY A 98 -1.86 -29.17 -22.80
CA GLY A 98 -1.97 -28.53 -24.11
C GLY A 98 -1.50 -27.07 -24.17
N ASP A 99 -0.40 -26.74 -23.48
CA ASP A 99 0.18 -25.38 -23.40
C ASP A 99 -0.79 -24.31 -22.87
N TYR A 100 -1.84 -24.72 -22.18
CA TYR A 100 -2.77 -23.81 -21.56
C TYR A 100 -2.08 -23.03 -20.44
N THR A 101 -2.01 -21.71 -20.57
CA THR A 101 -1.44 -20.83 -19.55
C THR A 101 -2.58 -20.09 -18.86
N ALA A 102 -2.62 -20.21 -17.53
CA ALA A 102 -3.54 -19.52 -16.65
C ALA A 102 -2.77 -18.77 -15.57
N THR A 103 -3.47 -17.92 -14.85
CA THR A 103 -2.92 -17.15 -13.74
C THR A 103 -3.75 -17.41 -12.49
N CYS A 104 -3.15 -17.89 -11.43
CA CYS A 104 -3.78 -18.00 -10.11
C CYS A 104 -3.38 -16.77 -9.29
N MET A 105 -4.38 -16.01 -8.84
CA MET A 105 -4.23 -14.91 -7.90
C MET A 105 -4.72 -15.37 -6.53
N VAL A 106 -3.90 -15.15 -5.50
CA VAL A 106 -4.24 -15.42 -4.10
C VAL A 106 -4.11 -14.13 -3.34
N PHE A 107 -5.09 -13.74 -2.54
CA PHE A 107 -5.02 -12.54 -1.73
C PHE A 107 -5.51 -12.75 -0.29
N TYR A 108 -4.96 -11.94 0.61
CA TYR A 108 -5.25 -11.96 2.05
C TYR A 108 -5.70 -10.57 2.49
N ASP A 109 -6.79 -10.49 3.26
CA ASP A 109 -7.31 -9.23 3.79
C ASP A 109 -6.67 -8.87 5.14
N LEU A 110 -5.64 -8.02 5.11
CA LEU A 110 -4.88 -7.55 6.26
C LEU A 110 -5.51 -6.34 6.97
N THR A 111 -6.73 -5.95 6.64
CA THR A 111 -7.35 -4.69 7.11
C THR A 111 -7.32 -4.58 8.63
N ASP A 112 -7.86 -5.57 9.34
CA ASP A 112 -8.04 -5.50 10.79
C ASP A 112 -6.74 -5.54 11.61
N ILE A 113 -5.62 -5.94 10.98
CA ILE A 113 -4.31 -6.00 11.63
C ILE A 113 -3.38 -4.85 11.23
N THR A 114 -3.78 -4.02 10.27
CA THR A 114 -3.00 -2.88 9.79
C THR A 114 -3.72 -1.55 9.93
N THR A 115 -5.04 -1.55 10.10
CA THR A 115 -5.87 -0.35 10.12
C THR A 115 -6.71 -0.20 11.40
N LEU A 116 -6.93 1.06 11.79
CA LEU A 116 -7.81 1.37 12.91
C LEU A 116 -9.27 1.10 12.51
N PRO A 117 -10.11 0.58 13.43
CA PRO A 117 -11.53 0.40 13.15
C PRO A 117 -12.21 1.74 12.87
N ILE A 118 -13.20 1.75 11.96
CA ILE A 118 -14.04 2.93 11.72
C ILE A 118 -14.86 3.19 12.99
N ASN A 119 -14.78 4.41 13.52
CA ASN A 119 -15.76 4.87 14.52
C ASN A 119 -17.03 5.31 13.77
N ASP A 120 -18.16 4.62 14.01
CA ASP A 120 -19.46 4.81 13.35
C ASP A 120 -20.07 6.24 13.43
N ASN A 121 -19.39 7.20 14.07
CA ASN A 121 -19.88 8.57 14.29
C ASN A 121 -19.50 9.60 13.21
N LYS A 122 -18.85 9.20 12.11
CA LYS A 122 -18.62 10.08 10.95
C LYS A 122 -19.53 9.67 9.79
N GLY A 123 -20.57 10.47 9.54
CA GLY A 123 -21.59 10.18 8.52
C GLY A 123 -21.07 10.18 7.08
N ALA A 124 -21.73 9.37 6.23
CA ALA A 124 -21.92 9.41 4.76
C ALA A 124 -20.78 9.77 3.78
N ASN A 125 -19.55 10.02 4.23
CA ASN A 125 -18.35 9.98 3.39
C ASN A 125 -17.41 8.98 4.06
N ALA A 126 -17.28 7.78 3.47
CA ALA A 126 -16.35 6.76 3.94
C ALA A 126 -14.90 7.27 3.79
N GLU A 127 -14.41 7.99 4.80
CA GLU A 127 -12.99 8.30 4.98
C GLU A 127 -12.26 6.96 5.14
N LEU A 128 -11.34 6.66 4.23
CA LEU A 128 -10.52 5.44 4.25
C LEU A 128 -9.98 5.17 5.66
N ARG A 129 -10.00 3.91 6.12
CA ARG A 129 -9.38 3.55 7.41
C ARG A 129 -7.90 3.95 7.44
N LEU A 130 -7.55 4.63 8.52
CA LEU A 130 -6.17 4.99 8.83
C LEU A 130 -5.35 3.75 9.16
N LEU A 131 -4.14 3.68 8.62
CA LEU A 131 -3.14 2.70 8.97
C LEU A 131 -2.58 3.01 10.36
N PHE A 132 -2.31 1.96 11.14
CA PHE A 132 -1.46 2.03 12.35
C PHE A 132 -0.16 1.22 12.17
N LYS A 133 -0.13 0.31 11.18
CA LYS A 133 1.10 -0.38 10.75
C LYS A 133 1.20 -0.36 9.23
N LEU A 134 2.43 -0.26 8.72
CA LEU A 134 2.71 -0.31 7.29
C LEU A 134 3.11 -1.75 6.89
N PRO A 135 2.32 -2.43 6.05
CA PRO A 135 2.70 -3.74 5.54
C PRO A 135 3.77 -3.59 4.46
N ILE A 136 4.94 -4.20 4.70
CA ILE A 136 6.06 -4.25 3.77
C ILE A 136 6.33 -5.71 3.40
N TYR A 137 6.46 -5.98 2.11
CA TYR A 137 6.96 -7.27 1.65
C TYR A 137 8.48 -7.23 1.51
N SER A 138 9.18 -8.00 2.33
CA SER A 138 10.64 -8.11 2.30
C SER A 138 11.06 -9.53 2.72
N ASN A 139 12.18 -10.03 2.20
CA ASN A 139 12.75 -11.34 2.59
C ASN A 139 11.75 -12.51 2.54
N LYS A 140 10.90 -12.55 1.51
CA LYS A 140 9.86 -13.58 1.31
C LYS A 140 8.73 -13.60 2.37
N GLN A 141 8.61 -12.55 3.18
CA GLN A 141 7.58 -12.42 4.21
C GLN A 141 6.95 -11.02 4.23
N VAL A 142 5.78 -10.89 4.86
CA VAL A 142 5.20 -9.58 5.16
C VAL A 142 5.65 -9.18 6.56
N THR A 143 6.38 -8.07 6.63
CA THR A 143 6.75 -7.40 7.87
C THR A 143 5.79 -6.24 8.09
N LEU A 144 5.21 -6.16 9.29
CA LEU A 144 4.35 -5.04 9.68
C LEU A 144 5.16 -4.04 10.50
N ILE A 145 5.46 -2.90 9.88
CA ILE A 145 6.27 -1.84 10.50
C ILE A 145 5.34 -0.93 11.30
N ASP A 146 5.74 -0.58 12.52
CA ASP A 146 5.01 0.42 13.29
C ASP A 146 5.14 1.80 12.66
N LEU A 147 4.03 2.51 12.45
CA LEU A 147 4.09 3.84 11.86
C LEU A 147 4.86 4.83 12.75
N ASP A 148 4.86 4.62 14.07
CA ASP A 148 5.65 5.44 14.98
C ASP A 148 7.17 5.31 14.71
N GLN A 149 7.62 4.21 14.08
CA GLN A 149 9.02 4.03 13.69
C GLN A 149 9.37 4.61 12.32
N VAL A 150 8.37 5.03 11.53
CA VAL A 150 8.58 5.60 10.19
C VAL A 150 8.93 7.07 10.30
N VAL A 151 10.10 7.45 9.77
CA VAL A 151 10.64 8.81 9.79
C VAL A 151 10.12 9.60 8.58
N TYR A 152 10.25 9.04 7.38
CA TYR A 152 9.75 9.66 6.15
C TYR A 152 9.48 8.63 5.06
N LEU A 153 8.72 9.06 4.06
CA LEU A 153 8.35 8.31 2.88
C LEU A 153 8.80 9.10 1.65
N LYS A 154 9.46 8.44 0.70
CA LYS A 154 9.99 9.05 -0.51
C LYS A 154 9.47 8.32 -1.75
N ALA A 155 9.00 9.07 -2.74
CA ALA A 155 8.55 8.47 -4.00
C ALA A 155 9.73 7.85 -4.78
N ASP A 156 9.55 6.60 -5.23
CA ASP A 156 10.44 5.90 -6.17
C ASP A 156 9.64 5.20 -7.28
N GLY A 157 9.43 5.90 -8.40
CA GLY A 157 8.62 5.39 -9.51
C GLY A 157 7.18 5.06 -9.09
N HIS A 158 6.80 3.77 -9.18
CA HIS A 158 5.50 3.26 -8.73
C HIS A 158 5.48 2.81 -7.26
N TYR A 159 6.63 2.90 -6.59
CA TYR A 159 6.89 2.49 -5.21
C TYR A 159 7.15 3.71 -4.33
N THR A 160 7.25 3.44 -3.03
CA THR A 160 7.64 4.40 -2.00
C THR A 160 8.75 3.78 -1.17
N ASP A 161 9.91 4.44 -1.12
CA ASP A 161 10.93 4.18 -0.13
C ASP A 161 10.42 4.62 1.24
N VAL A 162 10.43 3.72 2.20
CA VAL A 162 10.04 3.94 3.59
C VAL A 162 11.31 3.98 4.42
N SER A 163 11.62 5.15 4.97
CA SER A 163 12.69 5.29 5.94
C SER A 163 12.12 5.12 7.35
N SER A 164 12.67 4.17 8.10
CA SER A 164 12.39 3.97 9.53
C SER A 164 13.66 4.22 10.35
N ILE A 165 13.53 4.28 11.67
CA ILE A 165 14.67 4.46 12.58
C ILE A 165 15.79 3.42 12.33
N ASP A 166 15.41 2.17 12.08
CA ASP A 166 16.37 1.05 12.04
C ASP A 166 16.79 0.66 10.62
N ASN A 167 15.92 0.87 9.63
CA ASN A 167 16.09 0.33 8.28
C ASN A 167 15.31 1.13 7.22
N SER A 168 15.67 0.93 5.95
CA SER A 168 14.88 1.35 4.80
C SER A 168 14.15 0.18 4.15
N TYR A 169 12.96 0.44 3.63
CA TYR A 169 12.10 -0.58 3.02
C TYR A 169 11.46 -0.06 1.73
N LEU A 170 11.19 -0.96 0.79
CA LEU A 170 10.43 -0.62 -0.41
C LEU A 170 8.96 -1.00 -0.19
N CYS A 171 8.08 0.01 -0.21
CA CYS A 171 6.64 -0.15 -0.20
C CYS A 171 6.10 -0.01 -1.62
N ASN A 172 5.12 -0.81 -2.01
CA ASN A 172 4.52 -0.73 -3.35
C ASN A 172 3.27 0.18 -3.42
N LEU A 173 3.00 0.89 -2.34
CA LEU A 173 2.01 1.96 -2.29
C LEU A 173 2.61 3.24 -2.83
N SER A 174 1.83 4.02 -3.57
CA SER A 174 2.27 5.36 -3.96
C SER A 174 2.13 6.32 -2.77
N LEU A 175 2.84 7.44 -2.81
CA LEU A 175 2.64 8.50 -1.80
C LEU A 175 1.19 8.98 -1.75
N ALA A 176 0.48 9.01 -2.88
CA ALA A 176 -0.93 9.41 -2.89
C ALA A 176 -1.84 8.39 -2.19
N ASP A 177 -1.54 7.09 -2.35
CA ASP A 177 -2.27 6.03 -1.64
C ASP A 177 -1.99 6.06 -0.14
N LEU A 178 -0.75 6.37 0.24
CA LEU A 178 -0.32 6.48 1.64
C LEU A 178 -0.90 7.75 2.30
N GLU A 179 -0.86 8.89 1.63
CA GLU A 179 -1.38 10.17 2.13
C GLU A 179 -2.84 10.08 2.58
N GLY A 180 -3.70 9.38 1.81
CA GLY A 180 -5.11 9.21 2.18
C GLY A 180 -5.37 8.22 3.32
N ARG A 181 -4.34 7.55 3.84
CA ARG A 181 -4.44 6.45 4.82
C ARG A 181 -3.52 6.62 6.01
N LEU A 182 -2.72 7.67 6.05
CA LEU A 182 -1.87 8.03 7.17
C LEU A 182 -2.55 9.13 7.97
N ASP A 183 -2.31 9.13 9.28
CA ASP A 183 -2.76 10.21 10.15
C ASP A 183 -2.09 11.53 9.74
N THR A 184 -2.90 12.48 9.28
CA THR A 184 -2.44 13.79 8.77
C THR A 184 -1.84 14.67 9.86
N ASP A 185 -2.12 14.39 11.14
CA ASP A 185 -1.51 15.10 12.27
C ASP A 185 -0.05 14.68 12.47
N CYS A 186 0.31 13.49 11.99
CA CYS A 186 1.67 12.94 12.11
C CYS A 186 2.41 12.99 10.77
N PHE A 187 1.78 12.56 9.68
CA PHE A 187 2.40 12.41 8.37
C PHE A 187 1.95 13.50 7.41
N ILE A 188 2.88 14.37 7.02
CA ILE A 188 2.58 15.55 6.21
C ILE A 188 3.31 15.48 4.88
N ARG A 189 2.57 15.65 3.79
CA ARG A 189 3.15 15.75 2.45
C ARG A 189 3.79 17.12 2.24
N ILE A 190 5.08 17.23 2.55
CA ILE A 190 5.82 18.50 2.46
C ILE A 190 6.37 18.77 1.05
N HIS A 191 6.49 17.73 0.22
CA HIS A 191 6.96 17.82 -1.17
C HIS A 191 6.26 16.78 -2.04
N ARG A 192 6.24 16.98 -3.37
CA ARG A 192 5.61 16.03 -4.31
C ARG A 192 6.14 14.60 -4.18
N SER A 193 7.41 14.49 -3.77
CA SER A 193 8.15 13.23 -3.59
C SER A 193 8.39 12.85 -2.13
N PHE A 194 7.84 13.58 -1.15
CA PHE A 194 8.07 13.28 0.26
C PHE A 194 6.82 13.47 1.14
N ILE A 195 6.56 12.49 1.99
CA ILE A 195 5.71 12.60 3.18
C ILE A 195 6.61 12.41 4.40
N VAL A 196 6.49 13.28 5.39
CA VAL A 196 7.36 13.29 6.58
C VAL A 196 6.53 13.06 7.82
N ASN A 197 7.02 12.20 8.73
CA ASN A 197 6.50 12.13 10.08
C ASN A 197 7.05 13.33 10.87
N ILE A 198 6.20 14.31 11.16
CA ILE A 198 6.61 15.57 11.75
C ILE A 198 7.14 15.42 13.18
N ARG A 199 6.85 14.29 13.84
CA ARG A 199 7.44 13.97 15.16
C ARG A 199 8.96 13.82 15.10
N TYR A 200 9.51 13.51 13.92
CA TYR A 200 10.95 13.44 13.67
C TYR A 200 11.53 14.75 13.10
N ALA A 201 10.75 15.84 13.00
CA ALA A 201 11.28 17.10 12.52
C ALA A 201 12.18 17.75 13.59
N LYS A 202 13.49 17.83 13.30
CA LYS A 202 14.52 18.43 14.16
C LYS A 202 14.64 19.93 14.00
N ALA A 203 14.60 20.42 12.76
CA ALA A 203 14.72 21.86 12.47
C ALA A 203 14.08 22.26 11.13
N PHE A 204 13.59 23.49 11.05
CA PHE A 204 13.23 24.13 9.78
C PHE A 204 14.35 25.07 9.36
N LYS A 205 14.96 24.82 8.19
CA LYS A 205 16.09 25.59 7.66
C LYS A 205 15.70 26.30 6.37
N LYS A 206 16.37 27.42 6.08
CA LYS A 206 16.34 28.06 4.77
C LYS A 206 17.77 28.05 4.19
N VAL A 207 17.96 27.33 3.09
CA VAL A 207 19.25 27.16 2.39
C VAL A 207 19.07 27.62 0.95
N ASN A 208 19.84 28.63 0.50
CA ASN A 208 19.78 29.15 -0.88
C ASN A 208 18.34 29.43 -1.39
N ASP A 209 17.54 30.11 -0.57
CA ASP A 209 16.12 30.40 -0.82
C ASP A 209 15.16 29.20 -0.87
N GLN A 210 15.64 27.99 -0.59
CA GLN A 210 14.83 26.81 -0.42
C GLN A 210 14.60 26.50 1.06
N CYS A 211 13.35 26.22 1.43
CA CYS A 211 13.01 25.78 2.78
C CYS A 211 13.18 24.26 2.87
N MET A 212 13.78 23.80 3.97
CA MET A 212 14.11 22.41 4.24
C MET A 212 13.65 22.02 5.65
N ILE A 213 13.22 20.77 5.82
CA ILE A 213 13.07 20.14 7.13
C ILE A 213 14.28 19.24 7.36
N LEU A 214 14.99 19.48 8.45
CA LEU A 214 16.00 18.56 8.99
C LEU A 214 15.28 17.52 9.86
N LEU A 215 15.58 16.25 9.64
CA LEU A 215 15.04 15.15 10.44
C LEU A 215 15.98 14.75 11.56
N ASP A 216 15.40 14.18 12.62
CA ASP A 216 16.12 13.56 13.74
C ASP A 216 16.30 12.06 13.49
N ASP A 217 16.99 11.75 12.40
CA ASP A 217 17.46 10.41 12.07
C ASP A 217 19.00 10.36 12.11
N ASN A 218 19.57 9.15 12.00
CA ASN A 218 21.02 8.95 12.10
C ASN A 218 21.81 9.69 11.01
N ASP A 219 21.17 9.96 9.87
CA ASP A 219 21.80 10.60 8.70
C ASP A 219 21.59 12.12 8.67
N GLU A 220 20.88 12.71 9.66
CA GLU A 220 20.48 14.12 9.67
C GLU A 220 19.85 14.56 8.34
N THR A 221 18.89 13.77 7.85
CA THR A 221 18.31 13.91 6.51
C THR A 221 17.65 15.27 6.32
N GLU A 222 17.98 15.97 5.23
CA GLU A 222 17.36 17.23 4.83
C GLU A 222 16.34 17.02 3.70
N ILE A 223 15.06 17.30 3.98
CA ILE A 223 13.97 17.16 3.01
C ILE A 223 13.48 18.54 2.54
N PRO A 224 13.41 18.79 1.23
CA PRO A 224 12.90 20.05 0.71
C PRO A 224 11.40 20.22 0.97
N VAL A 225 11.00 21.44 1.31
CA VAL A 225 9.59 21.84 1.41
C VAL A 225 9.18 22.52 0.12
N SER A 226 8.05 22.10 -0.45
CA SER A 226 7.50 22.76 -1.63
C SER A 226 7.06 24.18 -1.30
N ARG A 227 7.22 25.13 -2.25
CA ARG A 227 6.90 26.55 -2.02
C ARG A 227 5.47 26.77 -1.50
N GLY A 228 4.51 25.99 -2.00
CA GLY A 228 3.11 26.07 -1.58
C GLY A 228 2.88 25.58 -0.14
N ASN A 229 3.72 24.69 0.37
CA ASN A 229 3.57 24.11 1.70
C ASN A 229 4.39 24.85 2.77
N VAL A 230 5.26 25.80 2.39
CA VAL A 230 6.12 26.51 3.35
C VAL A 230 5.31 27.17 4.47
N GLN A 231 4.22 27.88 4.11
CA GLN A 231 3.41 28.60 5.09
C GLN A 231 2.69 27.63 6.04
N MET A 232 2.09 26.58 5.48
CA MET A 232 1.43 25.51 6.26
C MET A 232 2.41 24.87 7.26
N ILE A 233 3.62 24.52 6.83
CA ILE A 233 4.62 23.87 7.67
C ILE A 233 5.13 24.81 8.77
N LYS A 234 5.30 26.10 8.46
CA LYS A 234 5.64 27.09 9.49
C LYS A 234 4.57 27.18 10.56
N GLU A 235 3.31 27.31 10.17
CA GLU A 235 2.18 27.38 11.10
C GLU A 235 2.09 26.13 11.96
N LEU A 236 2.23 24.96 11.36
CA LEU A 236 2.20 23.67 12.05
C LEU A 236 3.33 23.51 13.08
N LEU A 237 4.51 24.06 12.79
CA LEU A 237 5.66 24.07 13.70
C LEU A 237 5.65 25.27 14.67
N GLY A 238 4.64 26.13 14.63
CA GLY A 238 4.56 27.33 15.47
C GLY A 238 5.60 28.41 15.13
N LEU A 239 6.16 28.37 13.91
CA LEU A 239 7.14 29.33 13.41
C LEU A 239 6.40 30.52 12.77
N LYS A 240 6.71 31.74 13.22
CA LYS A 240 6.15 32.99 12.66
C LYS A 240 6.92 33.48 11.44
#